data_AF-A0A499UQN9-F1
#
_entry.id   AF-A0A499UQN9-F1
#
_cell.length_a   1.000
_cell.length_b   1.000
_cell.length_c   1.000
_cell.angle_alpha   90.00
_cell.angle_beta   90.00
_cell.angle_gamma   90.00
#
_symmetry.space_group_name_H-M   'P 1'
#
loop_
_entity.id
_entity.type
_entity.pdbx_description
1 polymer ?
#
loop_
_entity_poly.entity_id
_entity_poly.type
_entity_poly.pdbx_seq_one_letter_code
_entity_poly.pdbx_strand_id
1 'polypeptide(L)'
;MLQARKFGTQVRIPAEATSLEPAHGHYRVTFADGSETLCRTVVLATGARYRRLDVPGMERLERTSVYYAATVYEARQCGAAPVAVVGGGNSAGQASLFLAAWVPRVYLLIRGSCLGARMSRYLVDQIERHPRVSVLLDSELREVRGEDALRTIVVEHRRTGERRTLDACALFAFIGAKPCTDWLTGVLALDDQGFVLTGDEAEARAGHGVREGPGRGCLSLETTLPGVFAAGDVRSGSVKRVASAAGEGAMAIHHVHDRLARTAAPAHPSGAPPAPSAPPAPPAPSAPSAPPAPPAPSGRSAAPGGDPHVSASPAHPRHPRSHST
;
A
#
# COMPACT_ATOMS: atom_id res chain seq x y z
N MET A 1 -11.11 4.35 4.08
CA MET A 1 -12.30 4.09 3.23
C MET A 1 -12.95 5.34 2.64
N LEU A 2 -13.07 6.47 3.36
CA LEU A 2 -13.72 7.70 2.85
C LEU A 2 -13.25 8.12 1.44
N GLN A 3 -11.93 8.17 1.21
CA GLN A 3 -11.35 8.55 -0.08
C GLN A 3 -11.72 7.58 -1.21
N ALA A 4 -11.74 6.26 -0.99
CA ALA A 4 -12.15 5.28 -2.00
C ALA A 4 -13.65 5.42 -2.35
N ARG A 5 -14.51 5.57 -1.32
CA ARG A 5 -15.96 5.79 -1.52
C ARG A 5 -16.26 7.09 -2.29
N LYS A 6 -15.45 8.15 -2.11
CA LYS A 6 -15.56 9.40 -2.88
C LYS A 6 -15.44 9.18 -4.40
N PHE A 7 -14.68 8.17 -4.84
CA PHE A 7 -14.48 7.83 -6.25
C PHE A 7 -15.31 6.61 -6.69
N GLY A 8 -16.40 6.29 -5.98
CA GLY A 8 -17.36 5.25 -6.38
C GLY A 8 -16.86 3.81 -6.21
N THR A 9 -15.73 3.57 -5.53
CA THR A 9 -15.26 2.21 -5.25
C THR A 9 -16.30 1.42 -4.47
N GLN A 10 -16.82 0.34 -5.07
CA GLN A 10 -17.64 -0.64 -4.36
C GLN A 10 -16.77 -1.41 -3.36
N VAL A 11 -17.23 -1.53 -2.12
CA VAL A 11 -16.48 -2.15 -1.01
C VAL A 11 -17.38 -3.16 -0.30
N ARG A 12 -17.03 -4.45 -0.41
CA ARG A 12 -17.74 -5.57 0.20
C ARG A 12 -17.07 -5.96 1.51
N ILE A 13 -17.84 -6.06 2.61
CA ILE A 13 -17.36 -6.45 3.94
C ILE A 13 -18.51 -7.18 4.67
N PRO A 14 -18.28 -8.36 5.28
CA PRO A 14 -17.10 -9.21 5.13
C PRO A 14 -17.00 -9.79 3.70
N ALA A 15 -15.77 -10.09 3.28
CA ALA A 15 -15.46 -10.75 2.01
C ALA A 15 -14.01 -11.26 2.04
N GLU A 16 -13.78 -12.44 2.63
CA GLU A 16 -12.48 -13.12 2.59
C GLU A 16 -12.39 -13.96 1.31
N ALA A 17 -11.37 -13.73 0.48
CA ALA A 17 -11.15 -14.48 -0.76
C ALA A 17 -10.46 -15.82 -0.48
N THR A 18 -10.93 -16.88 -1.13
CA THR A 18 -10.56 -18.28 -0.86
C THR A 18 -10.03 -19.04 -2.06
N SER A 19 -10.33 -18.63 -3.30
CA SER A 19 -9.63 -19.09 -4.51
C SER A 19 -9.52 -17.99 -5.57
N LEU A 20 -8.54 -18.13 -6.46
CA LEU A 20 -8.33 -17.31 -7.66
C LEU A 20 -8.05 -18.26 -8.83
N GLU A 21 -8.91 -18.24 -9.86
CA GLU A 21 -8.87 -19.20 -10.95
C GLU A 21 -9.05 -18.52 -12.33
N PRO A 22 -8.27 -18.87 -13.37
CA PRO A 22 -8.53 -18.41 -14.72
C PRO A 22 -9.88 -18.93 -15.26
N ALA A 23 -10.71 -18.05 -15.82
CA ALA A 23 -12.04 -18.35 -16.32
C ALA A 23 -12.32 -17.58 -17.63
N HIS A 24 -12.10 -18.22 -18.78
CA HIS A 24 -12.45 -17.71 -20.12
C HIS A 24 -12.05 -16.23 -20.37
N GLY A 25 -10.74 -15.93 -20.31
CA GLY A 25 -10.21 -14.57 -20.49
C GLY A 25 -10.45 -13.61 -19.31
N HIS A 26 -11.04 -14.11 -18.22
CA HIS A 26 -11.23 -13.42 -16.95
C HIS A 26 -10.61 -14.25 -15.82
N TYR A 27 -10.73 -13.77 -14.59
CA TYR A 27 -10.39 -14.46 -13.35
C TYR A 27 -11.63 -14.57 -12.47
N ARG A 28 -11.91 -15.77 -11.96
CA ARG A 28 -12.88 -16.03 -10.90
C ARG A 28 -12.19 -15.83 -9.56
N VAL A 29 -12.81 -15.04 -8.68
CA VAL A 29 -12.45 -14.94 -7.27
C VAL A 29 -13.60 -15.51 -6.46
N THR A 30 -13.33 -16.55 -5.69
CA THR A 30 -14.30 -17.18 -4.78
C THR A 30 -14.12 -16.60 -3.38
N PHE A 31 -15.22 -16.45 -2.63
CA PHE A 31 -15.22 -15.93 -1.27
C PHE A 31 -15.66 -16.99 -0.24
N ALA A 32 -15.30 -16.78 1.02
CA ALA A 32 -15.61 -17.68 2.14
C ALA A 32 -17.12 -17.87 2.41
N ASP A 33 -17.99 -17.01 1.85
CA ASP A 33 -19.45 -17.15 1.89
C ASP A 33 -20.02 -17.97 0.71
N GLY A 34 -19.16 -18.59 -0.10
CA GLY A 34 -19.54 -19.40 -1.28
C GLY A 34 -19.92 -18.60 -2.51
N SER A 35 -19.86 -17.26 -2.45
CA SER A 35 -20.11 -16.41 -3.61
C SER A 35 -18.86 -16.21 -4.48
N GLU A 36 -19.06 -15.71 -5.69
CA GLU A 36 -18.01 -15.50 -6.68
C GLU A 36 -18.03 -14.08 -7.26
N THR A 37 -16.93 -13.67 -7.90
CA THR A 37 -16.88 -12.50 -8.78
C THR A 37 -15.94 -12.76 -9.95
N LEU A 38 -16.35 -12.36 -11.16
CA LEU A 38 -15.52 -12.43 -12.37
C LEU A 38 -14.85 -11.07 -12.64
N CYS A 39 -13.53 -11.08 -12.78
CA CYS A 39 -12.68 -9.90 -12.92
C CYS A 39 -11.82 -10.00 -14.19
N ARG A 40 -11.66 -8.92 -14.96
CA ARG A 40 -10.70 -8.89 -16.10
C ARG A 40 -9.24 -8.80 -15.64
N THR A 41 -9.03 -8.24 -14.46
CA THR A 41 -7.73 -8.00 -13.82
C THR A 41 -7.91 -8.05 -12.30
N VAL A 42 -6.90 -8.50 -11.57
CA VAL A 42 -6.94 -8.61 -10.09
C VAL A 42 -5.74 -7.89 -9.50
N VAL A 43 -5.92 -7.19 -8.38
CA VAL A 43 -4.82 -6.59 -7.60
C VAL A 43 -4.81 -7.20 -6.21
N LEU A 44 -3.78 -8.00 -5.94
CA LEU A 44 -3.55 -8.67 -4.66
C LEU A 44 -2.91 -7.67 -3.70
N ALA A 45 -3.69 -7.24 -2.70
CA ALA A 45 -3.26 -6.31 -1.65
C ALA A 45 -3.57 -6.87 -0.25
N THR A 46 -3.55 -8.20 -0.09
CA THR A 46 -3.93 -8.91 1.15
C THR A 46 -2.92 -8.72 2.30
N GLY A 47 -1.75 -8.15 2.02
CA GLY A 47 -0.72 -7.82 3.00
C GLY A 47 -0.04 -9.05 3.62
N ALA A 48 0.40 -8.89 4.86
CA ALA A 48 1.03 -9.94 5.65
C ALA A 48 0.64 -9.82 7.13
N ARG A 49 0.54 -10.97 7.82
CA ARG A 49 0.34 -11.05 9.28
C ARG A 49 1.71 -11.16 9.95
N TYR A 50 2.01 -10.35 10.96
CA TYR A 50 3.26 -10.48 11.72
C TYR A 50 3.31 -11.83 12.45
N ARG A 51 4.50 -12.45 12.51
CA ARG A 51 4.68 -13.74 13.17
C ARG A 51 4.55 -13.55 14.68
N ARG A 52 3.74 -14.38 15.32
CA ARG A 52 3.50 -14.38 16.78
C ARG A 52 4.57 -15.18 17.51
N LEU A 53 4.77 -14.87 18.79
CA LEU A 53 5.63 -15.65 19.70
C LEU A 53 4.73 -16.61 20.49
N ASP A 54 4.92 -17.90 20.30
CA ASP A 54 4.16 -18.94 21.01
C ASP A 54 4.81 -19.20 22.38
N VAL A 55 4.35 -18.47 23.40
CA VAL A 55 4.81 -18.58 24.79
C VAL A 55 3.64 -18.32 25.76
N PRO A 56 3.63 -18.90 26.98
CA PRO A 56 2.56 -18.68 27.93
C PRO A 56 2.41 -17.20 28.30
N GLY A 57 1.15 -16.79 28.48
CA GLY A 57 0.75 -15.40 28.78
C GLY A 57 0.55 -14.51 27.54
N MET A 58 1.03 -14.92 26.35
CA MET A 58 0.99 -14.06 25.15
C MET A 58 -0.41 -13.60 24.78
N GLU A 59 -1.38 -14.52 24.70
CA GLU A 59 -2.76 -14.21 24.25
C GLU A 59 -3.45 -13.13 25.10
N ARG A 60 -3.25 -13.15 26.42
CA ARG A 60 -3.82 -12.15 27.35
C ARG A 60 -3.22 -10.76 27.11
N LEU A 61 -1.91 -10.69 26.91
CA LEU A 61 -1.15 -9.43 26.82
C LEU A 61 -1.00 -8.90 25.39
N GLU A 62 -1.38 -9.67 24.36
CA GLU A 62 -1.21 -9.30 22.94
C GLU A 62 -1.94 -8.00 22.58
N ARG A 63 -3.00 -7.65 23.32
CA ARG A 63 -3.83 -6.46 23.07
C ARG A 63 -3.45 -5.24 23.92
N THR A 64 -2.57 -5.41 24.92
CA THR A 64 -2.29 -4.37 25.94
C THR A 64 -0.81 -4.06 26.14
N SER A 65 0.11 -4.97 25.79
CA SER A 65 1.54 -4.77 26.05
C SER A 65 2.49 -5.46 25.06
N VAL A 66 1.96 -6.11 24.01
CA VAL A 66 2.78 -6.68 22.93
C VAL A 66 2.50 -5.94 21.62
N TYR A 67 3.55 -5.56 20.91
CA TYR A 67 3.47 -4.67 19.76
C TYR A 67 4.31 -5.21 18.58
N TYR A 68 3.78 -5.11 17.37
CA TYR A 68 4.45 -5.52 16.13
C TYR A 68 5.05 -4.33 15.34
N ALA A 69 4.90 -3.12 15.88
CA ALA A 69 5.53 -1.89 15.44
C ALA A 69 5.96 -1.08 16.67
N ALA A 70 6.94 -0.19 16.50
CA ALA A 70 7.33 0.78 17.52
C ALA A 70 7.14 2.18 16.94
N THR A 71 6.09 2.88 17.38
CA THR A 71 5.79 4.27 17.01
C THR A 71 5.84 5.16 18.25
N VAL A 72 5.62 6.46 18.06
CA VAL A 72 5.53 7.44 19.15
C VAL A 72 4.36 7.13 20.10
N TYR A 73 3.33 6.39 19.65
CA TYR A 73 2.18 6.03 20.49
C TYR A 73 2.53 4.94 21.51
N GLU A 74 3.14 3.83 21.08
CA GLU A 74 3.56 2.74 21.98
C GLU A 74 4.72 3.21 22.88
N ALA A 75 5.68 3.95 22.33
CA ALA A 75 6.82 4.46 23.09
C ALA A 75 6.41 5.41 24.23
N ARG A 76 5.38 6.23 24.03
CA ARG A 76 4.81 7.09 25.10
C ARG A 76 4.10 6.29 26.19
N GLN A 77 3.43 5.19 25.85
CA GLN A 77 2.77 4.33 26.84
C GLN A 77 3.76 3.55 27.71
N CYS A 78 4.97 3.26 27.21
CA CYS A 78 6.02 2.59 27.98
C CYS A 78 6.56 3.44 29.15
N GLY A 79 6.48 4.77 29.03
CA GLY A 79 6.87 5.71 30.08
C GLY A 79 8.30 5.51 30.59
N ALA A 80 8.46 5.51 31.91
CA ALA A 80 9.75 5.37 32.59
C ALA A 80 10.15 3.91 32.92
N ALA A 81 9.55 2.92 32.24
CA ALA A 81 9.80 1.50 32.50
C ALA A 81 10.63 0.82 31.38
N PRO A 82 11.38 -0.25 31.68
CA PRO A 82 12.11 -1.03 30.68
C PRO A 82 11.18 -1.69 29.66
N VAL A 83 11.70 -1.96 28.45
CA VAL A 83 10.99 -2.73 27.40
C VAL A 83 11.87 -3.83 26.82
N ALA A 84 11.25 -4.82 26.19
CA ALA A 84 11.93 -5.88 25.46
C ALA A 84 11.63 -5.80 23.96
N VAL A 85 12.64 -6.11 23.13
CA VAL A 85 12.55 -6.17 21.67
C VAL A 85 13.06 -7.54 21.22
N VAL A 86 12.30 -8.27 20.41
CA VAL A 86 12.65 -9.62 19.95
C VAL A 86 12.88 -9.64 18.44
N GLY A 87 14.13 -9.88 18.03
CA GLY A 87 14.50 -9.99 16.61
C GLY A 87 15.95 -9.59 16.34
N GLY A 88 16.59 -10.24 15.37
CA GLY A 88 18.01 -10.01 15.01
C GLY A 88 18.23 -9.33 13.66
N GLY A 89 17.22 -8.65 13.12
CA GLY A 89 17.28 -7.98 11.81
C GLY A 89 17.02 -6.48 11.89
N ASN A 90 17.18 -5.77 10.77
CA ASN A 90 17.13 -4.30 10.71
C ASN A 90 15.92 -3.65 11.42
N SER A 91 14.71 -4.21 11.29
CA SER A 91 13.52 -3.67 11.96
C SER A 91 13.63 -3.69 13.48
N ALA A 92 14.21 -4.75 14.05
CA ALA A 92 14.44 -4.88 15.48
C ALA A 92 15.52 -3.90 15.97
N GLY A 93 16.59 -3.72 15.19
CA GLY A 93 17.65 -2.76 15.51
C GLY A 93 17.17 -1.31 15.46
N GLN A 94 16.45 -0.93 14.40
CA GLN A 94 15.82 0.39 14.26
C GLN A 94 14.83 0.66 15.39
N ALA A 95 13.98 -0.32 15.74
CA ALA A 95 13.04 -0.18 16.85
C ALA A 95 13.76 -0.07 18.21
N SER A 96 14.86 -0.80 18.42
CA SER A 96 15.62 -0.74 19.67
C SER A 96 16.24 0.63 19.90
N LEU A 97 16.86 1.21 18.86
CA LEU A 97 17.43 2.56 18.91
C LEU A 97 16.36 3.64 19.06
N PHE A 98 15.22 3.50 18.35
CA PHE A 98 14.07 4.40 18.50
C PHE A 98 13.53 4.37 19.94
N LEU A 99 13.21 3.18 20.47
CA LEU A 99 12.67 3.03 21.83
C LEU A 99 13.63 3.54 22.89
N ALA A 100 14.94 3.30 22.74
CA ALA A 100 15.95 3.71 23.71
C ALA A 100 16.08 5.24 23.86
N ALA A 101 15.52 6.05 22.95
CA ALA A 101 15.36 7.48 23.15
C ALA A 101 14.30 7.82 24.24
N TRP A 102 13.24 7.02 24.33
CA TRP A 102 12.07 7.23 25.21
C TRP A 102 12.20 6.53 26.56
N VAL A 103 12.67 5.28 26.58
CA VAL A 103 12.67 4.42 27.79
C VAL A 103 14.06 4.28 28.41
N PRO A 104 14.20 4.00 29.73
CA PRO A 104 15.50 3.90 30.39
C PRO A 104 16.33 2.67 29.99
N ARG A 105 15.68 1.60 29.49
CA ARG A 105 16.34 0.34 29.12
C ARG A 105 15.56 -0.39 28.02
N VAL A 106 16.28 -0.91 27.03
CA VAL A 106 15.77 -1.80 25.98
C VAL A 106 16.55 -3.11 26.02
N TYR A 107 15.88 -4.22 26.31
CA TYR A 107 16.46 -5.56 26.18
C TYR A 107 16.26 -6.07 24.75
N LEU A 108 17.34 -6.28 23.99
CA LEU A 108 17.29 -6.77 22.61
C LEU A 108 17.58 -8.27 22.57
N LEU A 109 16.54 -9.09 22.47
CA LEU A 109 16.60 -10.56 22.50
C LEU A 109 16.84 -11.12 21.09
N ILE A 110 17.94 -11.86 20.94
CA ILE A 110 18.38 -12.44 19.67
C ILE A 110 18.71 -13.92 19.90
N ARG A 111 18.01 -14.81 19.18
CA ARG A 111 18.14 -16.28 19.32
C ARG A 111 19.43 -16.88 18.76
N GLY A 112 20.26 -16.07 18.10
CA GLY A 112 21.56 -16.45 17.55
C GLY A 112 22.72 -15.76 18.27
N SER A 113 23.92 -16.27 18.03
CA SER A 113 25.16 -15.90 18.73
C SER A 113 25.84 -14.61 18.24
N CYS A 114 25.24 -13.87 17.29
CA CYS A 114 25.83 -12.66 16.71
C CYS A 114 24.77 -11.64 16.30
N LEU A 115 24.93 -10.39 16.74
CA LEU A 115 24.06 -9.25 16.43
C LEU A 115 24.11 -8.90 14.92
N GLY A 116 25.31 -8.89 14.33
CA GLY A 116 25.54 -8.56 12.92
C GLY A 116 25.13 -9.63 11.91
N ALA A 117 24.62 -10.80 12.34
CA ALA A 117 24.33 -11.92 11.44
C ALA A 117 23.21 -11.63 10.41
N ARG A 118 22.28 -10.73 10.72
CA ARG A 118 21.19 -10.28 9.82
C ARG A 118 20.90 -8.78 9.93
N MET A 119 21.79 -8.01 10.56
CA MET A 119 21.60 -6.59 10.83
C MET A 119 22.69 -5.76 10.15
N SER A 120 22.30 -4.67 9.49
CA SER A 120 23.22 -3.75 8.82
C SER A 120 24.20 -3.14 9.80
N ARG A 121 25.50 -3.12 9.45
CA ARG A 121 26.63 -2.75 10.33
C ARG A 121 26.39 -1.46 11.13
N TYR A 122 25.88 -0.40 10.50
CA TYR A 122 25.61 0.87 11.19
C TYR A 122 24.63 0.75 12.39
N LEU A 123 23.67 -0.19 12.34
CA LEU A 123 22.77 -0.46 13.48
C LEU A 123 23.50 -1.22 14.58
N VAL A 124 24.37 -2.17 14.21
CA VAL A 124 25.25 -2.91 15.14
C VAL A 124 26.13 -1.90 15.89
N ASP A 125 26.86 -1.06 15.14
CA ASP A 125 27.72 0.01 15.66
C ASP A 125 26.98 0.96 16.61
N GLN A 126 25.73 1.33 16.28
CA GLN A 126 24.90 2.21 17.10
C GLN A 126 24.38 1.50 18.36
N ILE A 127 23.97 0.24 18.26
CA ILE A 127 23.40 -0.54 19.38
C ILE A 127 24.46 -0.87 20.41
N GLU A 128 25.64 -1.34 19.99
CA GLU A 128 26.74 -1.72 20.88
C GLU A 128 27.29 -0.52 21.68
N ARG A 129 27.12 0.70 21.15
CA ARG A 129 27.50 1.96 21.79
C ARG A 129 26.37 2.60 22.61
N HIS A 130 25.14 2.09 22.56
CA HIS A 130 23.99 2.76 23.18
C HIS A 130 23.81 2.32 24.65
N PRO A 131 24.04 3.19 25.65
CA PRO A 131 24.11 2.79 27.07
C PRO A 131 22.77 2.29 27.66
N ARG A 132 21.65 2.55 26.97
CA ARG A 132 20.33 2.04 27.35
C ARG A 132 19.90 0.76 26.61
N VAL A 133 20.66 0.27 25.62
CA VAL A 133 20.35 -1.02 24.97
C VAL A 133 21.15 -2.12 25.67
N SER A 134 20.58 -3.31 25.80
CA SER A 134 21.25 -4.47 26.38
C SER A 134 20.94 -5.69 25.53
N VAL A 135 21.93 -6.13 24.76
CA VAL A 135 21.79 -7.19 23.78
C VAL A 135 21.91 -8.54 24.47
N LEU A 136 20.90 -9.39 24.29
CA LEU A 136 20.82 -10.74 24.82
C LEU A 136 20.94 -11.69 23.63
N LEU A 137 22.19 -12.06 23.32
CA LEU A 137 22.53 -13.05 22.30
C LEU A 137 22.23 -14.47 22.77
N ASP A 138 22.13 -15.42 21.84
CA ASP A 138 21.77 -16.82 22.10
C ASP A 138 20.52 -16.97 23.01
N SER A 139 19.61 -16.00 23.03
CA SER A 139 18.54 -15.87 24.02
C SER A 139 17.14 -15.99 23.40
N GLU A 140 16.25 -16.71 24.09
CA GLU A 140 14.87 -16.96 23.65
C GLU A 140 13.87 -16.58 24.74
N LEU A 141 12.79 -15.90 24.34
CA LEU A 141 11.66 -15.65 25.24
C LEU A 141 10.96 -16.99 25.55
N ARG A 142 10.69 -17.26 26.83
CA ARG A 142 9.98 -18.47 27.29
C ARG A 142 8.60 -18.19 27.89
N GLU A 143 8.37 -16.99 28.42
CA GLU A 143 7.12 -16.63 29.11
C GLU A 143 6.95 -15.11 29.15
N VAL A 144 5.70 -14.63 29.15
CA VAL A 144 5.36 -13.23 29.44
C VAL A 144 4.42 -13.16 30.63
N ARG A 145 4.70 -12.27 31.59
CA ARG A 145 4.02 -12.22 32.91
C ARG A 145 3.42 -10.84 33.18
N GLY A 146 2.17 -10.87 33.63
CA GLY A 146 1.33 -9.69 33.86
C GLY A 146 -0.14 -10.08 33.85
N GLU A 147 -0.97 -9.31 34.53
CA GLU A 147 -2.43 -9.50 34.58
C GLU A 147 -3.07 -8.74 33.41
N ASP A 148 -3.41 -7.46 33.60
CA ASP A 148 -3.91 -6.58 32.52
C ASP A 148 -2.81 -6.09 31.58
N ALA A 149 -1.59 -5.92 32.10
CA ALA A 149 -0.43 -5.37 31.40
C ALA A 149 0.86 -6.11 31.79
N LEU A 150 1.84 -6.14 30.88
CA LEU A 150 3.12 -6.80 31.09
C LEU A 150 3.88 -6.17 32.26
N ARG A 151 4.49 -7.02 33.08
CA ARG A 151 5.37 -6.65 34.19
C ARG A 151 6.76 -7.24 34.02
N THR A 152 6.84 -8.52 33.68
CA THR A 152 8.13 -9.21 33.49
C THR A 152 8.09 -10.19 32.32
N ILE A 153 9.27 -10.54 31.82
CA ILE A 153 9.48 -11.60 30.84
C ILE A 153 10.45 -12.64 31.38
N VAL A 154 10.27 -13.91 31.01
CA VAL A 154 11.24 -14.97 31.27
C VAL A 154 12.04 -15.22 30.00
N VAL A 155 13.36 -15.09 30.10
CA VAL A 155 14.31 -15.28 29.00
C VAL A 155 15.22 -16.45 29.34
N GLU A 156 15.48 -17.32 28.36
CA GLU A 156 16.36 -18.47 28.49
C GLU A 156 17.54 -18.35 27.54
N HIS A 157 18.75 -18.52 28.05
CA HIS A 157 19.95 -18.59 27.24
C HIS A 157 20.11 -20.01 26.66
N ARG A 158 19.84 -20.13 25.36
CA ARG A 158 19.60 -21.39 24.61
C ARG A 158 20.77 -22.38 24.64
N ARG A 159 21.97 -21.93 25.04
CA ARG A 159 23.19 -22.76 25.12
C ARG A 159 23.52 -23.27 26.52
N THR A 160 22.93 -22.69 27.57
CA THR A 160 23.16 -23.10 28.97
C THR A 160 21.89 -23.53 29.69
N GLY A 161 20.71 -23.25 29.12
CA GLY A 161 19.41 -23.46 29.78
C GLY A 161 19.14 -22.46 30.92
N GLU A 162 20.04 -21.51 31.17
CA GLU A 162 19.90 -20.53 32.24
C GLU A 162 18.70 -19.62 31.98
N ARG A 163 17.78 -19.53 32.95
CA ARG A 163 16.58 -18.68 32.89
C ARG A 163 16.73 -17.45 33.78
N ARG A 164 16.39 -16.28 33.23
CA ARG A 164 16.36 -15.00 33.94
C ARG A 164 14.97 -14.38 33.78
N THR A 165 14.45 -13.80 34.86
CA THR A 165 13.28 -12.93 34.80
C THR A 165 13.77 -11.49 34.67
N LEU A 166 13.20 -10.72 33.73
CA LEU A 166 13.54 -9.31 33.51
C LEU A 166 12.27 -8.47 33.58
N ASP A 167 12.35 -7.30 34.21
CA ASP A 167 11.27 -6.32 34.20
C ASP A 167 11.09 -5.75 32.77
N ALA A 168 9.84 -5.71 32.31
CA ALA A 168 9.47 -5.11 31.03
C ALA A 168 7.99 -4.69 31.04
N CYS A 169 7.68 -3.44 30.72
CA CYS A 169 6.29 -2.97 30.58
C CYS A 169 5.70 -3.24 29.19
N ALA A 170 6.56 -3.51 28.20
CA ALA A 170 6.14 -3.78 26.82
C ALA A 170 7.12 -4.73 26.11
N LEU A 171 6.58 -5.49 25.14
CA LEU A 171 7.30 -6.43 24.29
C LEU A 171 7.09 -6.08 22.82
N PHE A 172 8.16 -5.83 22.08
CA PHE A 172 8.12 -5.48 20.66
C PHE A 172 8.66 -6.62 19.78
N ALA A 173 7.79 -7.26 19.00
CA ALA A 173 8.09 -8.50 18.28
C ALA A 173 8.38 -8.23 16.79
N PHE A 174 9.66 -8.32 16.40
CA PHE A 174 10.15 -8.15 15.02
C PHE A 174 10.75 -9.44 14.46
N ILE A 175 10.01 -10.55 14.62
CA ILE A 175 10.41 -11.90 14.18
C ILE A 175 9.99 -12.25 12.73
N GLY A 176 9.61 -11.23 11.95
CA GLY A 176 9.17 -11.35 10.55
C GLY A 176 7.64 -11.43 10.41
N ALA A 177 7.18 -11.66 9.17
CA ALA A 177 5.77 -11.78 8.83
C ALA A 177 5.51 -13.03 7.97
N LYS A 178 4.25 -13.47 7.91
CA LYS A 178 3.74 -14.43 6.93
C LYS A 178 2.78 -13.69 5.98
N PRO A 179 2.98 -13.73 4.66
CA PRO A 179 2.05 -13.13 3.71
C PRO A 179 0.66 -13.78 3.74
N CYS A 180 -0.36 -13.02 3.34
CA CYS A 180 -1.74 -13.48 3.27
C CYS A 180 -2.02 -14.19 1.92
N THR A 181 -1.29 -15.28 1.67
CA THR A 181 -1.14 -15.96 0.37
C THR A 181 -1.44 -17.46 0.39
N ASP A 182 -1.85 -18.04 1.51
CA ASP A 182 -2.12 -19.49 1.62
C ASP A 182 -3.08 -20.00 0.52
N TRP A 183 -4.14 -19.22 0.26
CA TRP A 183 -5.16 -19.43 -0.78
C TRP A 183 -4.67 -19.26 -2.23
N LEU A 184 -3.41 -18.88 -2.44
CA LEU A 184 -2.76 -18.72 -3.75
C LEU A 184 -1.68 -19.79 -4.00
N THR A 185 -1.51 -20.73 -3.07
CA THR A 185 -0.53 -21.83 -3.20
C THR A 185 -0.87 -22.68 -4.43
N GLY A 186 0.07 -22.77 -5.38
CA GLY A 186 -0.12 -23.50 -6.64
C GLY A 186 -0.90 -22.72 -7.72
N VAL A 187 -1.54 -21.60 -7.39
CA VAL A 187 -2.25 -20.72 -8.35
C VAL A 187 -1.27 -19.80 -9.08
N LEU A 188 -0.27 -19.28 -8.38
CA LEU A 188 0.77 -18.40 -8.92
C LEU A 188 2.10 -18.61 -8.19
N ALA A 189 3.18 -18.04 -8.73
CA ALA A 189 4.49 -18.22 -8.12
C ALA A 189 4.71 -17.39 -6.85
N LEU A 190 5.21 -18.07 -5.82
CA LEU A 190 5.65 -17.50 -4.55
C LEU A 190 7.18 -17.64 -4.39
N ASP A 191 7.75 -16.82 -3.50
CA ASP A 191 9.10 -17.01 -2.96
C ASP A 191 9.14 -18.10 -1.87
N ASP A 192 10.35 -18.44 -1.40
CA ASP A 192 10.57 -19.47 -0.37
C ASP A 192 10.06 -19.06 1.03
N GLN A 193 9.42 -17.89 1.16
CA GLN A 193 8.74 -17.39 2.35
C GLN A 193 7.22 -17.18 2.13
N GLY A 194 6.71 -17.53 0.95
CA GLY A 194 5.31 -17.46 0.55
C GLY A 194 4.86 -16.11 -0.02
N PHE A 195 5.75 -15.14 -0.25
CA PHE A 195 5.37 -13.83 -0.82
C PHE A 195 5.21 -13.93 -2.34
N VAL A 196 4.31 -13.14 -2.90
CA VAL A 196 4.01 -13.17 -4.35
C VAL A 196 5.19 -12.63 -5.15
N LEU A 197 5.70 -13.40 -6.12
CA LEU A 197 6.70 -12.92 -7.08
C LEU A 197 6.07 -11.95 -8.08
N THR A 198 6.83 -10.91 -8.46
CA THR A 198 6.34 -9.83 -9.33
C THR A 198 7.39 -9.32 -10.29
N GLY A 199 6.99 -8.83 -11.47
CA GLY A 199 7.92 -8.24 -12.45
C GLY A 199 8.95 -9.27 -12.93
N ASP A 200 10.22 -8.87 -12.99
CA ASP A 200 11.34 -9.69 -13.43
C ASP A 200 11.46 -11.03 -12.65
N GLU A 201 11.12 -11.04 -11.35
CA GLU A 201 11.12 -12.29 -10.54
C GLU A 201 10.02 -13.27 -10.99
N ALA A 202 8.86 -12.74 -11.41
CA ALA A 202 7.78 -13.55 -11.96
C ALA A 202 8.08 -13.99 -13.40
N GLU A 203 8.73 -13.14 -14.21
CA GLU A 203 9.21 -13.48 -15.55
C GLU A 203 10.19 -14.67 -15.50
N ALA A 204 11.21 -14.58 -14.65
CA ALA A 204 12.24 -15.60 -14.48
C ALA A 204 11.67 -16.93 -13.95
N ARG A 205 10.58 -16.90 -13.18
CA ARG A 205 9.93 -18.10 -12.64
C ARG A 205 8.90 -18.72 -13.58
N ALA A 206 8.21 -17.93 -14.41
CA ALA A 206 7.24 -18.43 -15.39
C ALA A 206 7.94 -19.07 -16.60
N GLY A 207 9.13 -18.59 -16.97
CA GLY A 207 9.85 -19.03 -18.16
C GLY A 207 9.34 -18.36 -19.44
N HIS A 208 10.20 -18.34 -20.47
CA HIS A 208 9.91 -17.67 -21.73
C HIS A 208 8.78 -18.39 -22.49
N GLY A 209 7.65 -17.70 -22.69
CA GLY A 209 6.55 -18.15 -23.56
C GLY A 209 5.17 -18.30 -22.91
N VAL A 210 5.05 -18.21 -21.59
CA VAL A 210 3.77 -18.39 -20.86
C VAL A 210 2.83 -17.17 -20.94
N ARG A 211 3.22 -16.10 -21.67
CA ARG A 211 2.48 -14.84 -21.76
C ARG A 211 1.84 -14.64 -23.14
N GLU A 212 0.66 -14.04 -23.15
CA GLU A 212 -0.09 -13.74 -24.39
C GLU A 212 0.65 -12.73 -25.28
N GLY A 213 1.14 -13.21 -26.43
CA GLY A 213 1.70 -12.38 -27.51
C GLY A 213 3.24 -12.34 -27.55
N PRO A 214 3.85 -12.43 -28.75
CA PRO A 214 5.30 -12.27 -28.90
C PRO A 214 5.80 -10.93 -28.36
N GLY A 215 6.91 -10.96 -27.62
CA GLY A 215 7.56 -9.75 -27.08
C GLY A 215 6.87 -9.10 -25.87
N ARG A 216 5.79 -9.69 -25.32
CA ARG A 216 5.16 -9.18 -24.10
C ARG A 216 5.92 -9.61 -22.84
N GLY A 217 6.78 -8.74 -22.33
CA GLY A 217 7.36 -8.91 -21.00
C GLY A 217 6.34 -8.76 -19.85
N CYS A 218 6.79 -9.06 -18.64
CA CYS A 218 6.09 -8.81 -17.39
C CYS A 218 5.97 -7.28 -17.15
N LEU A 219 4.79 -6.82 -16.70
CA LEU A 219 4.67 -5.45 -16.19
C LEU A 219 5.20 -5.39 -14.75
N SER A 220 5.66 -4.22 -14.30
CA SER A 220 6.02 -4.05 -12.90
C SER A 220 4.83 -4.38 -12.00
N LEU A 221 5.08 -5.03 -10.85
CA LEU A 221 4.06 -5.56 -9.95
C LEU A 221 3.14 -6.65 -10.53
N GLU A 222 3.26 -7.03 -11.81
CA GLU A 222 2.50 -8.17 -12.38
C GLU A 222 3.08 -9.50 -11.90
N THR A 223 2.21 -10.45 -11.60
CA THR A 223 2.56 -11.80 -11.13
C THR A 223 2.89 -12.75 -12.30
N THR A 224 2.91 -14.06 -12.05
CA THR A 224 2.97 -15.06 -13.12
C THR A 224 1.64 -15.23 -13.87
N LEU A 225 0.54 -14.66 -13.39
CA LEU A 225 -0.76 -14.65 -14.07
C LEU A 225 -0.98 -13.30 -14.80
N PRO A 226 -1.08 -13.26 -16.15
CA PRO A 226 -1.18 -12.02 -16.91
C PRO A 226 -2.44 -11.18 -16.58
N GLY A 227 -2.26 -9.96 -16.07
CA GLY A 227 -3.33 -9.10 -15.56
C GLY A 227 -3.68 -9.31 -14.08
N VAL A 228 -2.96 -10.18 -13.36
CA VAL A 228 -2.98 -10.24 -11.88
C VAL A 228 -1.71 -9.54 -11.37
N PHE A 229 -1.89 -8.53 -10.54
CA PHE A 229 -0.82 -7.72 -9.94
C PHE A 229 -0.77 -7.93 -8.42
N ALA A 230 0.36 -7.64 -7.77
CA ALA A 230 0.50 -7.68 -6.32
C ALA A 230 1.22 -6.44 -5.77
N ALA A 231 0.66 -5.83 -4.72
CA ALA A 231 1.12 -4.55 -4.18
C ALA A 231 1.20 -4.55 -2.65
N GLY A 232 2.22 -3.90 -2.10
CA GLY A 232 2.48 -3.83 -0.66
C GLY A 232 2.96 -5.14 -0.06
N ASP A 233 2.74 -5.31 1.24
CA ASP A 233 3.38 -6.32 2.08
C ASP A 233 3.14 -7.80 1.69
N VAL A 234 2.24 -8.08 0.73
CA VAL A 234 2.02 -9.42 0.16
C VAL A 234 3.11 -9.87 -0.82
N ARG A 235 3.84 -8.93 -1.43
CA ARG A 235 4.79 -9.16 -2.53
C ARG A 235 6.23 -9.40 -2.04
N SER A 236 7.00 -10.17 -2.81
CA SER A 236 8.46 -10.36 -2.66
C SER A 236 9.19 -9.01 -2.73
N GLY A 237 10.25 -8.82 -1.96
CA GLY A 237 11.11 -7.63 -2.01
C GLY A 237 10.46 -6.27 -1.68
N SER A 238 9.14 -6.18 -1.43
CA SER A 238 8.46 -4.93 -1.06
C SER A 238 9.05 -4.34 0.22
N VAL A 239 9.09 -3.01 0.35
CA VAL A 239 9.75 -2.29 1.46
C VAL A 239 9.09 -2.51 2.85
N LYS A 240 7.91 -3.13 2.91
CA LYS A 240 7.09 -3.34 4.13
C LYS A 240 6.82 -2.03 4.89
N ARG A 241 6.31 -1.01 4.17
CA ARG A 241 6.03 0.35 4.67
C ARG A 241 4.76 0.91 4.01
N VAL A 242 3.90 1.56 4.80
CA VAL A 242 2.60 2.12 4.36
C VAL A 242 2.71 3.01 3.12
N ALA A 243 3.68 3.94 3.09
CA ALA A 243 3.87 4.83 1.94
C ALA A 243 4.30 4.07 0.66
N SER A 244 5.14 3.03 0.80
CA SER A 244 5.53 2.17 -0.32
C SER A 244 4.37 1.34 -0.83
N ALA A 245 3.55 0.76 0.08
CA ALA A 245 2.38 -0.02 -0.30
C ALA A 245 1.30 0.84 -0.98
N ALA A 246 1.12 2.09 -0.55
CA ALA A 246 0.23 3.04 -1.22
C ALA A 246 0.74 3.43 -2.62
N GLY A 247 2.05 3.63 -2.79
CA GLY A 247 2.69 3.88 -4.07
C GLY A 247 2.59 2.69 -5.04
N GLU A 248 2.95 1.49 -4.58
CA GLU A 248 2.79 0.23 -5.33
C GLU A 248 1.31 0.00 -5.71
N GLY A 249 0.35 0.34 -4.83
CA GLY A 249 -1.08 0.29 -5.15
C GLY A 249 -1.48 1.22 -6.29
N ALA A 250 -0.95 2.44 -6.34
CA ALA A 250 -1.19 3.37 -7.44
C ALA A 250 -0.54 2.90 -8.76
N MET A 251 0.68 2.35 -8.70
CA MET A 251 1.37 1.76 -9.85
C MET A 251 0.62 0.53 -10.41
N ALA A 252 0.09 -0.33 -9.55
CA ALA A 252 -0.70 -1.49 -9.97
C ALA A 252 -1.97 -1.06 -10.72
N ILE A 253 -2.65 0.01 -10.29
CA ILE A 253 -3.82 0.54 -11.02
C ILE A 253 -3.44 1.14 -12.38
N HIS A 254 -2.29 1.83 -12.49
CA HIS A 254 -1.78 2.28 -13.79
C HIS A 254 -1.58 1.09 -14.76
N HIS A 255 -0.94 0.02 -14.30
CA HIS A 255 -0.71 -1.18 -15.12
C HIS A 255 -1.97 -2.01 -15.39
N VAL A 256 -2.99 -1.95 -14.53
CA VAL A 256 -4.35 -2.44 -14.84
C VAL A 256 -4.93 -1.68 -16.03
N HIS A 257 -4.83 -0.35 -16.07
CA HIS A 257 -5.26 0.42 -17.24
C HIS A 257 -4.46 0.08 -18.50
N ASP A 258 -3.12 -0.08 -18.41
CA ASP A 258 -2.28 -0.50 -19.53
C ASP A 258 -2.70 -1.89 -20.08
N ARG A 259 -2.96 -2.86 -19.20
CA ARG A 259 -3.41 -4.21 -19.57
C ARG A 259 -4.78 -4.17 -20.24
N LEU A 260 -5.75 -3.45 -19.66
CA LEU A 260 -7.10 -3.34 -20.19
C LEU A 260 -7.14 -2.61 -21.54
N ALA A 261 -6.33 -1.56 -21.74
CA ALA A 261 -6.22 -0.87 -23.03
C ALA A 261 -5.66 -1.80 -24.12
N ARG A 262 -4.67 -2.63 -23.78
CA ARG A 262 -4.02 -3.57 -24.71
C ARG A 262 -4.90 -4.78 -25.06
N THR A 263 -5.80 -5.23 -24.18
CA THR A 263 -6.74 -6.33 -24.46
C THR A 263 -8.08 -5.87 -25.05
N ALA A 264 -8.29 -4.57 -25.28
CA ALA A 264 -9.55 -4.01 -25.76
C ALA A 264 -9.65 -3.85 -27.30
N ALA A 265 -8.63 -4.24 -28.08
CA ALA A 265 -8.55 -3.94 -29.51
C ALA A 265 -8.53 -5.20 -30.39
N PRO A 266 -9.33 -5.24 -31.48
CA PRO A 266 -10.71 -4.75 -31.58
C PRO A 266 -11.68 -5.83 -32.08
N ALA A 267 -12.96 -5.71 -31.75
CA ALA A 267 -14.01 -6.54 -32.36
C ALA A 267 -14.43 -5.99 -33.72
N HIS A 268 -13.94 -6.60 -34.80
CA HIS A 268 -14.37 -6.38 -36.19
C HIS A 268 -14.43 -7.74 -36.93
N PRO A 269 -15.25 -7.88 -38.00
CA PRO A 269 -15.34 -6.99 -39.15
C PRO A 269 -16.22 -5.74 -38.98
N SER A 270 -15.93 -4.74 -39.80
CA SER A 270 -16.86 -3.64 -40.09
C SER A 270 -17.97 -4.11 -41.03
N GLY A 271 -18.93 -4.85 -40.49
CA GLY A 271 -20.28 -4.86 -41.06
C GLY A 271 -20.93 -3.52 -40.73
N ALA A 272 -20.83 -2.53 -41.63
CA ALA A 272 -21.49 -1.25 -41.42
C ALA A 272 -23.02 -1.48 -41.35
N PRO A 273 -23.73 -0.95 -40.33
CA PRO A 273 -25.18 -0.94 -40.38
C PRO A 273 -25.61 -0.13 -41.62
N PRO A 274 -26.63 -0.59 -42.37
CA PRO A 274 -27.11 0.18 -43.52
C PRO A 274 -27.52 1.57 -43.05
N ALA A 275 -27.07 2.60 -43.76
CA ALA A 275 -27.43 3.98 -43.44
C ALA A 275 -28.96 4.12 -43.44
N PRO A 276 -29.56 4.84 -42.47
CA PRO A 276 -31.00 5.07 -42.49
C PRO A 276 -31.38 5.75 -43.80
N SER A 277 -32.38 5.21 -44.49
CA SER A 277 -32.82 5.76 -45.78
C SER A 277 -33.26 7.21 -45.60
N ALA A 278 -32.72 8.10 -46.46
CA ALA A 278 -33.04 9.52 -46.40
C ALA A 278 -34.57 9.73 -46.50
N PRO A 279 -35.15 10.66 -45.72
CA PRO A 279 -36.56 10.99 -45.85
C PRO A 279 -36.83 11.53 -47.26
N PRO A 280 -38.04 11.29 -47.82
CA PRO A 280 -38.39 11.79 -49.15
C PRO A 280 -38.30 13.32 -49.19
N ALA A 281 -37.82 13.85 -50.31
CA ALA A 281 -37.67 15.29 -50.49
C ALA A 281 -39.04 16.00 -50.39
N PRO A 282 -39.12 17.19 -49.76
CA PRO A 282 -40.35 17.96 -49.70
C PRO A 282 -40.79 18.41 -51.11
N PRO A 283 -42.10 18.53 -51.37
CA PRO A 283 -42.60 19.00 -52.66
C PRO A 283 -42.14 20.43 -52.96
N ALA A 284 -41.91 20.74 -54.23
CA ALA A 284 -41.45 22.05 -54.66
C ALA A 284 -42.48 23.17 -54.34
N PRO A 285 -42.03 24.35 -53.87
CA PRO A 285 -42.93 25.44 -53.53
C PRO A 285 -43.61 26.04 -54.77
N SER A 286 -44.88 26.42 -54.62
CA SER A 286 -45.67 27.10 -55.65
C SER A 286 -45.18 28.54 -55.89
N ALA A 287 -45.38 29.04 -57.11
CA ALA A 287 -45.00 30.40 -57.49
C ALA A 287 -45.82 31.49 -56.73
N PRO A 288 -45.25 32.69 -56.48
CA PRO A 288 -45.83 33.67 -55.57
C PRO A 288 -46.95 34.52 -56.18
N SER A 289 -47.86 34.99 -55.33
CA SER A 289 -48.82 36.07 -55.61
C SER A 289 -48.31 37.43 -55.10
N ALA A 290 -48.80 38.52 -55.70
CA ALA A 290 -48.22 39.87 -55.56
C ALA A 290 -48.64 40.62 -54.26
N PRO A 291 -47.83 41.58 -53.77
CA PRO A 291 -48.04 42.24 -52.47
C PRO A 291 -48.86 43.55 -52.55
N PRO A 292 -49.58 43.93 -51.47
CA PRO A 292 -50.07 45.29 -51.24
C PRO A 292 -49.00 46.19 -50.57
N ALA A 293 -49.20 47.51 -50.65
CA ALA A 293 -48.22 48.54 -50.24
C ALA A 293 -48.43 49.09 -48.79
N PRO A 294 -47.45 49.80 -48.19
CA PRO A 294 -47.43 50.15 -46.76
C PRO A 294 -47.81 51.61 -46.44
N PRO A 295 -47.94 51.93 -45.15
CA PRO A 295 -47.51 53.23 -44.60
C PRO A 295 -46.39 53.10 -43.55
N ALA A 296 -45.76 54.23 -43.18
CA ALA A 296 -44.56 54.32 -42.33
C ALA A 296 -44.70 55.44 -41.25
N PRO A 297 -43.64 56.10 -40.72
CA PRO A 297 -42.87 55.58 -39.57
C PRO A 297 -42.67 56.57 -38.40
N SER A 298 -42.26 56.06 -37.23
CA SER A 298 -41.63 56.81 -36.12
C SER A 298 -40.93 55.85 -35.15
N GLY A 299 -39.79 56.12 -34.52
CA GLY A 299 -38.83 57.24 -34.59
C GLY A 299 -37.64 56.97 -33.64
N ARG A 300 -36.49 57.66 -33.78
CA ARG A 300 -35.28 57.47 -32.94
C ARG A 300 -34.70 58.79 -32.42
N SER A 301 -34.44 58.85 -31.11
CA SER A 301 -33.38 59.61 -30.42
C SER A 301 -33.35 59.13 -28.95
N ALA A 302 -32.26 58.85 -28.23
CA ALA A 302 -30.84 59.27 -28.20
C ALA A 302 -30.55 60.13 -26.95
N ALA A 303 -29.53 59.75 -26.16
CA ALA A 303 -28.95 60.52 -25.06
C ALA A 303 -27.47 60.09 -24.83
N PRO A 304 -26.55 60.96 -24.35
CA PRO A 304 -25.10 60.71 -24.47
C PRO A 304 -24.24 60.84 -23.18
N GLY A 305 -23.03 60.24 -23.21
CA GLY A 305 -21.72 60.76 -22.76
C GLY A 305 -21.48 61.27 -21.32
N GLY A 306 -20.31 60.92 -20.73
CA GLY A 306 -19.81 61.54 -19.49
C GLY A 306 -18.58 60.86 -18.84
N ASP A 307 -17.38 61.27 -19.24
CA ASP A 307 -16.06 61.04 -18.60
C ASP A 307 -15.62 62.37 -17.90
N PRO A 308 -14.43 62.56 -17.26
CA PRO A 308 -13.33 61.65 -16.86
C PRO A 308 -12.79 61.88 -15.40
N HIS A 309 -11.71 61.18 -14.99
CA HIS A 309 -10.47 61.68 -14.30
C HIS A 309 -9.65 60.48 -13.73
N VAL A 310 -8.36 60.23 -14.04
CA VAL A 310 -7.09 60.85 -13.52
C VAL A 310 -6.82 60.53 -12.03
N SER A 311 -5.63 60.12 -11.53
CA SER A 311 -4.33 59.61 -12.08
C SER A 311 -3.40 59.25 -10.86
N ALA A 312 -2.12 58.78 -10.91
CA ALA A 312 -1.27 58.10 -11.90
C ALA A 312 0.02 57.50 -11.23
N SER A 313 0.43 56.29 -11.66
CA SER A 313 1.84 55.84 -11.86
C SER A 313 2.85 55.69 -10.68
N PRO A 314 4.03 55.04 -10.89
CA PRO A 314 4.70 54.24 -9.84
C PRO A 314 6.17 54.59 -9.51
N ALA A 315 6.78 53.86 -8.55
CA ALA A 315 8.24 53.82 -8.34
C ALA A 315 8.77 52.47 -7.77
N HIS A 316 10.08 52.27 -7.91
CA HIS A 316 10.94 51.16 -7.48
C HIS A 316 12.23 51.81 -6.88
N PRO A 317 13.27 51.10 -6.40
CA PRO A 317 13.37 49.92 -5.50
C PRO A 317 14.43 50.16 -4.37
N ARG A 318 14.82 49.13 -3.58
CA ARG A 318 16.20 48.75 -3.12
C ARG A 318 16.31 48.13 -1.71
N HIS A 319 17.37 47.33 -1.55
CA HIS A 319 17.95 46.72 -0.33
C HIS A 319 18.93 47.71 0.37
N PRO A 320 19.39 47.53 1.64
CA PRO A 320 20.28 46.41 2.03
C PRO A 320 20.23 45.92 3.51
N ARG A 321 21.25 45.12 3.88
CA ARG A 321 21.55 44.36 5.12
C ARG A 321 21.81 45.22 6.38
N SER A 322 21.63 44.64 7.58
CA SER A 322 22.69 44.56 8.63
C SER A 322 22.36 43.61 9.82
N HIS A 323 23.38 43.36 10.64
CA HIS A 323 23.66 42.27 11.58
C HIS A 323 23.00 42.28 12.99
N SER A 324 23.43 41.31 13.81
CA SER A 324 23.32 41.13 15.27
C SER A 324 22.09 40.34 15.77
N THR A 325 22.20 39.48 16.79
CA THR A 325 23.39 39.05 17.57
C THR A 325 23.41 37.53 17.73
#